data_AF-A0A433TM56-F1
#
_entry.id   AF-A0A433TM56-F1
#
_cell.length_a   1.000
_cell.length_b   1.000
_cell.length_c   1.000
_cell.angle_alpha   90.00
_cell.angle_beta   90.00
_cell.angle_gamma   90.00
#
_symmetry.space_group_name_H-M   'P 1'
#
loop_
_entity.id
_entity.type
_entity.pdbx_description
1 polymer ?
#
loop_
_entity_poly.entity_id
_entity_poly.type
_entity_poly.pdbx_seq_one_letter_code
_entity_poly.pdbx_strand_id
1 'polypeptide(L)'
;MADTVDPDPPPPPPEEVPPTVAVTQPITPIPADAPPPRQGCMDKRSTLEKVLLVLIIIIVIIVALFAAAFLVYYFFSTPPEGTCLSDKCVNAASRLKDYMDESVDPCDNFYEYACGGWMRRASLEPTENMRDMFTDVEDDFYRNMRYLLEERFSKDDPKFERLPREFYRGCMNLARINDRGNQPFLEFLDKVGEFPTLAEDWNVTEAGFSLEQTIVNLAKLG
;
A
#
# COMPACT_ATOMS: atom_id res chain seq x y z
N MET A 1 16.69 -31.61 4.23
CA MET A 1 16.26 -32.97 3.86
C MET A 1 15.57 -32.82 2.51
N ALA A 2 16.20 -33.28 1.44
CA ALA A 2 15.71 -33.11 0.07
C ALA A 2 15.21 -34.46 -0.41
N ASP A 3 13.93 -34.55 -0.78
CA ASP A 3 13.33 -35.75 -1.34
C ASP A 3 13.59 -35.80 -2.85
N THR A 4 14.35 -36.80 -3.28
CA THR A 4 14.59 -37.13 -4.69
C THR A 4 13.45 -38.01 -5.19
N VAL A 5 12.71 -37.54 -6.19
CA VAL A 5 11.72 -38.32 -6.93
C VAL A 5 12.46 -39.13 -8.01
N ASP A 6 12.40 -40.46 -7.92
CA ASP A 6 12.92 -41.36 -8.95
C ASP A 6 12.07 -41.28 -10.25
N PRO A 7 12.69 -41.38 -11.44
CA PRO A 7 11.97 -41.35 -12.71
C PRO A 7 11.30 -42.71 -13.03
N ASP A 8 10.09 -42.64 -13.58
CA ASP A 8 9.31 -43.80 -14.02
C ASP A 8 10.02 -44.64 -15.11
N PRO A 9 9.82 -45.97 -15.13
CA PRO A 9 10.45 -46.86 -16.11
C PRO A 9 9.86 -46.67 -17.52
N PRO A 10 10.67 -46.91 -18.57
CA PRO A 10 10.24 -46.71 -19.95
C PRO A 10 9.19 -47.75 -20.40
N PRO A 11 8.30 -47.36 -21.34
CA PRO A 11 7.25 -48.25 -21.83
C PRO A 11 7.80 -49.43 -22.65
N PRO A 12 7.10 -50.58 -22.66
CA PRO A 12 7.51 -51.76 -23.42
C PRO A 12 7.44 -51.52 -24.94
N PRO A 13 8.25 -52.25 -25.73
CA PRO A 13 8.30 -52.10 -27.18
C PRO A 13 6.99 -52.56 -27.85
N PRO A 14 6.64 -51.98 -29.01
CA PRO A 14 5.40 -52.30 -29.72
C PRO A 14 5.43 -53.71 -30.32
N GLU A 15 4.32 -54.42 -30.16
CA GLU A 15 4.07 -55.77 -30.69
C GLU A 15 3.91 -55.72 -32.22
N GLU A 16 4.64 -56.58 -32.95
CA GLU A 16 4.55 -56.67 -34.41
C GLU A 16 3.22 -57.29 -34.85
N VAL A 17 2.40 -56.49 -35.56
CA VAL A 17 1.13 -56.94 -36.16
C VAL A 17 1.43 -57.70 -37.47
N PRO A 18 0.93 -58.93 -37.66
CA PRO A 18 1.16 -59.70 -38.89
C PRO A 18 0.50 -59.04 -40.11
N PRO A 19 1.04 -59.24 -41.32
CA PRO A 19 0.56 -58.55 -42.52
C PRO A 19 -0.88 -58.93 -42.86
N THR A 20 -1.72 -57.90 -43.03
CA THR A 20 -3.11 -58.00 -43.44
C THR A 20 -3.20 -58.63 -44.83
N VAL A 21 -3.75 -59.84 -44.93
CA VAL A 21 -4.05 -60.49 -46.20
C VAL A 21 -5.12 -59.66 -46.93
N ALA A 22 -4.76 -59.09 -48.08
CA ALA A 22 -5.70 -58.35 -48.92
C ALA A 22 -6.72 -59.31 -49.53
N VAL A 23 -7.95 -59.30 -48.99
CA VAL A 23 -9.09 -60.00 -49.58
C VAL A 23 -9.58 -59.19 -50.78
N THR A 24 -9.23 -59.62 -51.99
CA THR A 24 -9.80 -59.07 -53.22
C THR A 24 -11.25 -59.54 -53.34
N GLN A 25 -12.21 -58.66 -53.10
CA GLN A 25 -13.63 -58.98 -53.30
C GLN A 25 -13.94 -59.09 -54.80
N PRO A 26 -14.76 -60.07 -55.23
CA PRO A 26 -15.20 -60.14 -56.62
C PRO A 26 -16.10 -58.93 -56.91
N ILE A 27 -15.76 -58.15 -57.93
CA ILE A 27 -16.63 -57.08 -58.43
C ILE A 27 -17.77 -57.75 -59.21
N THR A 28 -18.88 -58.02 -58.54
CA THR A 28 -20.14 -58.35 -59.21
C THR A 28 -20.76 -57.07 -59.78
N PRO A 29 -21.19 -57.05 -61.06
CA PRO A 29 -21.90 -55.91 -61.62
C PRO A 29 -23.18 -55.63 -60.84
N ILE A 30 -23.42 -54.36 -60.49
CA ILE A 30 -24.62 -53.91 -59.79
C ILE A 30 -25.84 -54.19 -60.71
N PRO A 31 -26.91 -54.85 -60.22
CA PRO A 31 -28.13 -55.05 -60.99
C PRO A 31 -28.73 -53.71 -61.42
N ALA A 32 -29.21 -53.62 -62.66
CA ALA A 32 -29.77 -52.39 -63.22
C ALA A 32 -31.00 -51.85 -62.47
N ASP A 33 -31.64 -52.68 -61.63
CA ASP A 33 -32.82 -52.33 -60.84
C ASP A 33 -32.51 -51.97 -59.37
N ALA A 34 -31.24 -51.64 -59.05
CA ALA A 34 -30.91 -51.16 -57.72
C ALA A 34 -31.59 -49.79 -57.45
N PRO A 35 -32.32 -49.64 -56.32
CA PRO A 35 -32.90 -48.34 -55.95
C PRO A 35 -31.80 -47.29 -55.77
N PRO A 36 -32.09 -46.01 -56.06
CA PRO A 36 -31.08 -44.95 -55.99
C PRO A 36 -30.45 -44.87 -54.60
N PRO A 37 -29.16 -44.49 -54.49
CA PRO A 37 -28.48 -44.37 -53.21
C PRO A 37 -29.27 -43.43 -52.30
N ARG A 38 -29.44 -43.82 -51.03
CA ARG A 38 -30.10 -42.97 -50.03
C ARG A 38 -29.34 -41.64 -49.94
N GLN A 39 -29.93 -40.58 -50.51
CA GLN A 39 -29.43 -39.22 -50.32
C GLN A 39 -29.42 -38.92 -48.81
N GLY A 40 -28.29 -38.43 -48.31
CA GLY A 40 -28.14 -38.06 -46.92
C GLY A 40 -29.20 -37.02 -46.51
N CYS A 41 -29.58 -37.02 -45.23
CA CYS A 41 -30.65 -36.21 -44.63
C CYS A 41 -30.55 -34.68 -44.84
N MET A 42 -29.55 -34.15 -45.57
CA MET A 42 -29.30 -32.72 -45.74
C MET A 42 -29.69 -32.13 -47.11
N ASP A 43 -30.10 -32.95 -48.08
CA ASP A 43 -30.40 -32.47 -49.46
C ASP A 43 -31.86 -32.06 -49.71
N LYS A 44 -32.75 -32.17 -48.72
CA LYS A 44 -34.19 -31.84 -48.88
C LYS A 44 -34.71 -30.71 -47.98
N ARG A 45 -33.85 -29.98 -47.29
CA ARG A 45 -34.28 -28.83 -46.47
C ARG A 45 -34.38 -27.55 -47.29
N SER A 46 -35.48 -26.80 -47.10
CA SER A 46 -35.73 -25.51 -47.75
C SER A 46 -34.61 -24.50 -47.40
N THR A 47 -34.31 -23.54 -48.28
CA THR A 47 -33.29 -22.50 -48.04
C THR A 47 -33.52 -21.77 -46.73
N LEU A 48 -34.79 -21.61 -46.33
CA LEU A 48 -35.21 -21.02 -45.06
C LEU A 48 -34.78 -21.87 -43.85
N GLU A 49 -34.84 -23.20 -43.92
CA GLU A 49 -34.38 -24.08 -42.83
C GLU A 49 -32.86 -24.06 -42.69
N LYS A 50 -32.12 -23.93 -43.80
CA LYS A 50 -30.65 -23.79 -43.77
C LYS A 50 -30.24 -22.46 -43.12
N VAL A 51 -30.92 -21.36 -43.45
CA VAL A 51 -30.70 -20.05 -42.82
C VAL A 51 -31.06 -20.10 -41.33
N LEU A 52 -32.17 -20.74 -40.96
CA LEU A 52 -32.58 -20.90 -39.57
C LEU A 52 -31.52 -21.68 -38.76
N LEU A 53 -30.97 -22.76 -39.32
CA LEU A 53 -29.91 -23.53 -38.67
C LEU A 53 -28.63 -22.71 -38.47
N VAL A 54 -28.22 -21.90 -39.45
CA VAL A 54 -27.06 -21.02 -39.33
C VAL A 54 -27.27 -19.97 -38.24
N LEU A 55 -28.46 -19.35 -38.18
CA LEU A 55 -28.79 -18.37 -37.14
C LEU A 55 -28.82 -19.01 -35.74
N ILE A 56 -29.36 -20.23 -35.61
CA ILE A 56 -29.35 -20.97 -34.34
C ILE A 56 -27.92 -21.28 -33.91
N ILE A 57 -27.03 -21.71 -34.82
CA ILE A 57 -25.63 -21.98 -34.50
C ILE A 57 -24.92 -20.69 -34.04
N ILE A 58 -25.14 -19.58 -34.73
CA ILE A 58 -24.58 -18.28 -34.34
C ILE A 58 -25.08 -17.87 -32.95
N ILE A 59 -26.37 -18.02 -32.67
CA ILE A 59 -26.95 -17.71 -31.35
C ILE A 59 -26.35 -18.62 -30.27
N VAL A 60 -26.18 -19.91 -30.54
CA VAL A 60 -25.55 -20.85 -29.58
C VAL A 60 -24.10 -20.45 -29.30
N ILE A 61 -23.34 -20.06 -30.31
CA ILE A 61 -21.96 -19.57 -30.13
C ILE A 61 -21.95 -18.29 -29.30
N ILE A 62 -22.84 -17.33 -29.61
CA ILE A 62 -22.95 -16.08 -28.86
C ILE A 62 -23.31 -16.36 -27.40
N VAL A 63 -24.31 -17.22 -27.14
CA VAL A 63 -24.71 -17.61 -25.79
C VAL A 63 -23.58 -18.33 -25.06
N ALA A 64 -22.83 -19.21 -25.73
CA ALA A 64 -21.69 -19.89 -25.14
C ALA A 64 -20.56 -18.91 -24.78
N LEU A 65 -20.29 -17.91 -25.63
CA LEU A 65 -19.31 -16.85 -25.36
C LEU A 65 -19.77 -15.96 -24.21
N PHE A 66 -21.04 -15.57 -24.16
CA PHE A 66 -21.60 -14.81 -23.04
C PHE A 66 -21.55 -15.61 -21.74
N ALA A 67 -21.89 -16.90 -21.77
CA ALA A 67 -21.81 -17.77 -20.61
C ALA A 67 -20.35 -17.94 -20.14
N ALA A 68 -19.40 -18.13 -21.05
CA ALA A 68 -17.99 -18.21 -20.73
C ALA A 68 -17.47 -16.89 -20.12
N ALA A 69 -17.81 -15.75 -20.72
CA ALA A 69 -17.45 -14.43 -20.19
C ALA A 69 -18.07 -14.19 -18.81
N PHE A 70 -19.31 -14.62 -18.60
CA PHE A 70 -20.01 -14.54 -17.32
C PHE A 70 -19.36 -15.44 -16.27
N LEU A 71 -19.00 -16.68 -16.61
CA LEU A 71 -18.29 -17.60 -15.71
C LEU A 71 -16.92 -17.06 -15.32
N VAL A 72 -16.17 -16.52 -16.28
CA VAL A 72 -14.91 -15.82 -16.03
C VAL A 72 -15.16 -14.62 -15.10
N TYR A 73 -16.14 -13.78 -15.39
CA TYR A 73 -16.48 -12.64 -14.55
C TYR A 73 -16.82 -13.05 -13.12
N TYR A 74 -17.67 -14.07 -12.93
CA TYR A 74 -18.03 -14.56 -11.60
C TYR A 74 -16.81 -15.11 -10.85
N PHE A 75 -15.99 -15.93 -11.52
CA PHE A 75 -14.81 -16.52 -10.90
C PHE A 75 -13.78 -15.46 -10.47
N PHE A 76 -13.61 -14.39 -11.25
CA PHE A 76 -12.67 -13.30 -10.93
C PHE A 76 -13.25 -12.21 -10.01
N SER A 77 -14.58 -12.04 -9.98
CA SER A 77 -15.22 -10.97 -9.20
C SER A 77 -15.61 -11.40 -7.78
N THR A 78 -15.69 -12.70 -7.49
CA THR A 78 -15.91 -13.17 -6.12
C THR A 78 -14.60 -13.13 -5.35
N PRO A 79 -14.44 -12.23 -4.37
CA PRO A 79 -13.26 -12.24 -3.52
C PRO A 79 -13.22 -13.55 -2.72
N PRO A 80 -12.02 -14.04 -2.35
CA PRO A 80 -11.88 -15.19 -1.48
C PRO A 80 -12.67 -15.01 -0.17
N GLU A 81 -13.24 -16.09 0.35
CA GLU A 81 -13.91 -16.07 1.66
C GLU A 81 -12.95 -15.52 2.73
N GLY A 82 -13.45 -14.60 3.57
CA GLY A 82 -12.67 -13.95 4.61
C GLY A 82 -11.93 -12.66 4.17
N THR A 83 -12.03 -12.26 2.90
CA THR A 83 -11.44 -10.99 2.43
C THR A 83 -12.25 -9.78 2.92
N CYS A 84 -11.58 -8.83 3.58
CA CYS A 84 -12.20 -7.58 4.01
C CYS A 84 -12.16 -6.53 2.90
N LEU A 85 -13.34 -6.08 2.46
CA LEU A 85 -13.50 -5.03 1.43
C LEU A 85 -14.06 -3.72 2.00
N SER A 86 -14.01 -3.51 3.31
CA SER A 86 -14.35 -2.21 3.89
C SER A 86 -13.32 -1.16 3.46
N ASP A 87 -13.74 0.10 3.38
CA ASP A 87 -12.84 1.22 3.05
C ASP A 87 -11.59 1.26 3.94
N LYS A 88 -11.73 0.88 5.22
CA LYS A 88 -10.61 0.83 6.16
C LYS A 88 -9.60 -0.25 5.77
N CYS A 89 -10.07 -1.43 5.39
CA CYS A 89 -9.21 -2.54 4.97
C CYS A 89 -8.51 -2.22 3.65
N VAL A 90 -9.23 -1.70 2.66
CA VAL A 90 -8.66 -1.33 1.35
C VAL A 90 -7.58 -0.26 1.52
N ASN A 91 -7.86 0.80 2.30
CA ASN A 91 -6.86 1.85 2.53
C ASN A 91 -5.63 1.36 3.31
N ALA A 92 -5.82 0.49 4.32
CA ALA A 92 -4.71 -0.08 5.07
C ALA A 92 -3.84 -1.00 4.19
N ALA A 93 -4.47 -1.86 3.39
CA ALA A 93 -3.78 -2.77 2.46
C ALA A 93 -3.01 -1.98 1.40
N SER A 94 -3.61 -0.94 0.82
CA SER A 94 -2.93 -0.07 -0.15
C SER A 94 -1.71 0.60 0.47
N ARG A 95 -1.83 1.19 1.68
CA ARG A 95 -0.69 1.79 2.39
C ARG A 95 0.42 0.79 2.69
N LEU A 96 0.07 -0.41 3.13
CA LEU A 96 1.04 -1.47 3.40
C LEU A 96 1.80 -1.86 2.13
N LYS A 97 1.07 -2.13 1.04
CA LYS A 97 1.66 -2.49 -0.26
C LYS A 97 2.62 -1.41 -0.76
N ASP A 98 2.24 -0.16 -0.57
CA ASP A 98 3.02 1.01 -0.90
C ASP A 98 4.38 1.07 -0.17
N TYR A 99 4.43 0.61 1.08
CA TYR A 99 5.67 0.62 1.87
C TYR A 99 6.60 -0.54 1.52
N MET A 100 6.07 -1.63 0.96
CA MET A 100 6.80 -2.84 0.64
C MET A 100 7.64 -2.71 -0.64
N ASP A 101 8.75 -3.46 -0.68
CA ASP A 101 9.49 -3.78 -1.90
C ASP A 101 9.36 -5.26 -2.23
N GLU A 102 8.39 -5.61 -3.08
CA GLU A 102 8.11 -7.00 -3.49
C GLU A 102 9.22 -7.62 -4.36
N SER A 103 10.27 -6.86 -4.73
CA SER A 103 11.43 -7.40 -5.45
C SER A 103 12.46 -8.09 -4.55
N VAL A 104 12.32 -7.95 -3.22
CA VAL A 104 13.24 -8.51 -2.22
C VAL A 104 12.62 -9.74 -1.57
N ASP A 105 13.37 -10.82 -1.38
CA ASP A 105 12.89 -11.97 -0.63
C ASP A 105 12.77 -11.62 0.87
N PRO A 106 11.58 -11.72 1.48
CA PRO A 106 11.41 -11.47 2.91
C PRO A 106 12.24 -12.39 3.81
N CYS A 107 12.60 -13.59 3.34
CA CYS A 107 13.45 -14.53 4.09
C CYS A 107 14.92 -14.07 4.13
N ASP A 108 15.35 -13.29 3.14
CA ASP A 108 16.71 -12.76 3.06
C ASP A 108 16.82 -11.39 3.76
N ASN A 109 15.90 -10.48 3.49
CA ASN A 109 15.87 -9.15 4.11
C ASN A 109 14.44 -8.64 4.29
N PHE A 110 13.83 -9.03 5.41
CA PHE A 110 12.47 -8.61 5.75
C PHE A 110 12.32 -7.09 5.89
N TYR A 111 13.36 -6.37 6.32
CA TYR A 111 13.29 -4.92 6.49
C TYR A 111 13.15 -4.21 5.14
N GLU A 112 13.98 -4.57 4.16
CA GLU A 112 13.89 -3.99 2.81
C GLU A 112 12.59 -4.43 2.12
N TYR A 113 12.18 -5.70 2.27
CA TYR A 113 10.88 -6.16 1.75
C TYR A 113 9.70 -5.38 2.34
N ALA A 114 9.70 -5.11 3.65
CA ALA A 114 8.58 -4.45 4.33
C ALA A 114 8.59 -2.92 4.18
N CYS A 115 9.77 -2.30 4.07
CA CYS A 115 9.94 -0.85 4.17
C CYS A 115 10.63 -0.20 2.95
N GLY A 116 11.22 -0.97 2.04
CA GLY A 116 12.00 -0.44 0.91
C GLY A 116 11.20 0.44 -0.05
N GLY A 117 9.89 0.20 -0.19
CA GLY A 117 8.98 1.09 -0.93
C GLY A 117 8.75 2.44 -0.24
N TRP A 118 8.70 2.47 1.10
CA TRP A 118 8.61 3.72 1.87
C TRP A 118 9.94 4.48 1.82
N MET A 119 11.07 3.80 2.05
CA MET A 119 12.40 4.44 2.07
C MET A 119 12.76 5.15 0.76
N ARG A 120 12.34 4.61 -0.38
CA ARG A 120 12.54 5.25 -1.70
C ARG A 120 11.75 6.55 -1.88
N ARG A 121 10.64 6.72 -1.15
CA ARG A 121 9.75 7.88 -1.25
C ARG A 121 9.97 8.88 -0.12
N ALA A 122 10.45 8.42 1.04
CA ALA A 122 10.80 9.27 2.15
C ALA A 122 11.93 10.22 1.76
N SER A 123 11.68 11.52 1.88
CA SER A 123 12.69 12.57 1.68
C SER A 123 12.93 13.28 3.00
N LEU A 124 14.18 13.43 3.39
CA LEU A 124 14.57 14.19 4.58
C LEU A 124 14.50 15.68 4.26
N GLU A 125 13.70 16.45 5.02
CA GLU A 125 13.70 17.91 4.88
C GLU A 125 14.99 18.53 5.45
N PRO A 126 15.41 19.74 5.02
CA PRO A 126 16.64 20.36 5.51
C PRO A 126 16.70 20.60 7.03
N THR A 127 15.55 20.65 7.69
CA THR A 127 15.42 20.83 9.14
C THR A 127 15.42 19.51 9.91
N GLU A 128 15.41 18.38 9.22
CA GLU A 128 15.33 17.04 9.80
C GLU A 128 16.70 16.34 9.73
N ASN A 129 17.06 15.62 10.79
CA ASN A 129 18.27 14.80 10.82
C ASN A 129 17.98 13.31 10.57
N MET A 130 16.74 12.91 10.81
CA MET A 130 16.23 11.54 10.64
C MET A 130 14.74 11.62 10.30
N ARG A 131 14.28 10.70 9.46
CA ARG A 131 12.87 10.51 9.13
C ARG A 131 12.55 9.03 9.18
N ASP A 132 11.45 8.71 9.81
CA ASP A 132 10.88 7.36 9.92
C ASP A 132 9.34 7.42 9.91
N MET A 133 8.68 6.27 10.03
CA MET A 133 7.21 6.23 10.06
C MET A 133 6.60 7.01 11.24
N PHE A 134 7.31 7.13 12.37
CA PHE A 134 6.83 7.88 13.52
C PHE A 134 6.88 9.38 13.26
N THR A 135 7.93 9.87 12.58
CA THR A 135 8.00 11.28 12.18
C THR A 135 6.82 11.68 11.28
N ASP A 136 6.36 10.79 10.38
CA ASP A 136 5.16 11.05 9.56
C ASP A 136 3.90 11.24 10.45
N VAL A 137 3.78 10.48 11.53
CA VAL A 137 2.66 10.58 12.49
C VAL A 137 2.78 11.80 13.38
N GLU A 138 3.99 12.14 13.84
CA GLU A 138 4.26 13.34 14.61
C GLU A 138 3.94 14.60 13.81
N ASP A 139 4.31 14.62 12.53
CA ASP A 139 3.97 15.68 11.59
C ASP A 139 2.46 15.91 11.50
N ASP A 140 1.67 14.84 11.33
CA ASP A 140 0.21 14.90 11.33
C ASP A 140 -0.34 15.40 12.67
N PHE A 141 0.24 14.94 13.77
CA PHE A 141 -0.14 15.38 15.11
C PHE A 141 0.11 16.87 15.30
N TYR A 142 1.30 17.38 14.95
CA TYR A 142 1.64 18.79 15.08
C TYR A 142 0.83 19.67 14.12
N ARG A 143 0.51 19.20 12.90
CA ARG A 143 -0.42 19.89 12.00
C ARG A 143 -1.80 20.07 12.64
N ASN A 144 -2.34 19.02 13.24
CA ASN A 144 -3.63 19.07 13.93
C ASN A 144 -3.58 19.95 15.18
N MET A 145 -2.53 19.83 16.00
CA MET A 145 -2.34 20.70 17.17
C MET A 145 -2.25 22.17 16.76
N ARG A 146 -1.48 22.49 15.72
CA ARG A 146 -1.35 23.85 15.19
C ARG A 146 -2.71 24.39 14.77
N TYR A 147 -3.50 23.62 14.04
CA TYR A 147 -4.85 24.00 13.64
C TYR A 147 -5.72 24.37 14.85
N LEU A 148 -5.70 23.53 15.90
CA LEU A 148 -6.46 23.77 17.13
C LEU A 148 -5.94 24.99 17.90
N LEU A 149 -4.64 25.24 17.90
CA LEU A 149 -4.03 26.35 18.65
C LEU A 149 -4.17 27.70 17.94
N GLU A 150 -4.30 27.72 16.61
CA GLU A 150 -4.45 28.93 15.79
C GLU A 150 -5.89 29.43 15.69
N GLU A 151 -6.86 28.58 15.96
CA GLU A 151 -8.26 28.94 15.92
C GLU A 151 -8.60 30.04 16.96
N ARG A 152 -9.56 30.90 16.59
CA ARG A 152 -9.96 32.06 17.40
C ARG A 152 -10.54 31.60 18.73
N PHE A 153 -10.18 32.31 19.79
CA PHE A 153 -10.68 32.09 21.15
C PHE A 153 -11.18 33.40 21.77
N SER A 154 -12.14 33.29 22.67
CA SER A 154 -12.67 34.39 23.49
C SER A 154 -12.02 34.40 24.88
N LYS A 155 -12.18 35.53 25.58
CA LYS A 155 -11.84 35.63 27.00
C LYS A 155 -12.76 34.79 27.89
N ASP A 156 -13.96 34.49 27.38
CA ASP A 156 -14.98 33.71 28.09
C ASP A 156 -14.75 32.19 27.97
N ASP A 157 -13.81 31.76 27.11
CA ASP A 157 -13.50 30.35 26.93
C ASP A 157 -12.87 29.74 28.19
N PRO A 158 -13.08 28.43 28.44
CA PRO A 158 -12.47 27.75 29.56
C PRO A 158 -10.94 27.93 29.57
N LYS A 159 -10.37 28.11 30.77
CA LYS A 159 -8.92 28.36 30.92
C LYS A 159 -8.05 27.29 30.25
N PHE A 160 -8.49 26.02 30.26
CA PHE A 160 -7.73 24.92 29.67
C PHE A 160 -7.65 24.98 28.14
N GLU A 161 -8.59 25.67 27.48
CA GLU A 161 -8.54 25.91 26.04
C GLU A 161 -7.83 27.22 25.72
N ARG A 162 -8.11 28.27 26.51
CA ARG A 162 -7.57 29.62 26.29
C ARG A 162 -6.06 29.71 26.54
N LEU A 163 -5.56 29.13 27.63
CA LEU A 163 -4.15 29.29 28.04
C LEU A 163 -3.16 28.68 27.02
N PRO A 164 -3.36 27.46 26.49
CA PRO A 164 -2.48 26.92 25.44
C PRO A 164 -2.46 27.78 24.17
N ARG A 165 -3.62 28.31 23.76
CA ARG A 165 -3.74 29.19 22.57
C ARG A 165 -3.04 30.53 22.78
N GLU A 166 -3.17 31.13 23.96
CA GLU A 166 -2.44 32.35 24.34
C GLU A 166 -0.93 32.13 24.37
N PHE A 167 -0.49 31.01 24.95
CA PHE A 167 0.91 30.61 24.98
C PHE A 167 1.46 30.44 23.57
N TYR A 168 0.76 29.69 22.71
CA TYR A 168 1.12 29.50 21.30
C TYR A 168 1.22 30.84 20.57
N ARG A 169 0.23 31.73 20.70
CA ARG A 169 0.27 33.07 20.08
C ARG A 169 1.44 33.92 20.58
N GLY A 170 1.82 33.79 21.85
CA GLY A 170 3.01 34.44 22.41
C GLY A 170 4.30 33.93 21.77
N CYS A 171 4.44 32.62 21.64
CA CYS A 171 5.58 31.95 21.02
C CYS A 171 5.73 32.32 19.53
N MET A 172 4.63 32.37 18.79
CA MET A 172 4.65 32.65 17.34
C MET A 172 4.84 34.13 16.98
N ASN A 173 4.81 35.06 17.96
CA ASN A 173 4.94 36.49 17.72
C ASN A 173 6.42 36.93 17.66
N LEU A 174 7.08 36.62 16.54
CA LEU A 174 8.48 36.97 16.31
C LEU A 174 8.75 38.49 16.39
N ALA A 175 7.81 39.33 15.98
CA ALA A 175 7.98 40.79 16.06
C ALA A 175 8.16 41.25 17.51
N ARG A 176 7.31 40.76 18.43
CA ARG A 176 7.42 41.09 19.86
C ARG A 176 8.63 40.45 20.53
N ILE A 177 9.02 39.25 20.09
CA ILE A 177 10.24 38.59 20.57
C ILE A 177 11.47 39.42 20.17
N ASN A 178 11.55 39.83 18.91
CA ASN A 178 12.66 40.63 18.38
C ASN A 178 12.72 42.04 18.99
N ASP A 179 11.58 42.69 19.20
CA ASP A 179 11.48 44.01 19.86
C ASP A 179 12.05 44.00 21.29
N ARG A 180 11.85 42.90 22.02
CA ARG A 180 12.39 42.72 23.39
C ARG A 180 13.88 42.35 23.41
N GLY A 181 14.41 41.82 22.31
CA GLY A 181 15.79 41.35 22.23
C GLY A 181 16.16 40.39 23.36
N ASN A 182 17.36 40.55 23.92
CA ASN A 182 17.87 39.76 25.04
C ASN A 182 17.44 40.29 26.41
N GLN A 183 16.64 41.35 26.50
CA GLN A 183 16.25 41.97 27.77
C GLN A 183 15.60 40.98 28.76
N PRO A 184 14.68 40.08 28.36
CA PRO A 184 14.10 39.10 29.28
C PRO A 184 15.14 38.13 29.87
N PHE A 185 16.21 37.86 29.14
CA PHE A 185 17.30 37.01 29.60
C PHE A 185 18.20 37.76 30.60
N LEU A 186 18.49 39.04 30.37
CA LEU A 186 19.24 39.87 31.30
C LEU A 186 18.50 40.03 32.64
N GLU A 187 17.19 40.31 32.59
CA GLU A 187 16.33 40.36 33.79
C GLU A 187 16.24 39.02 34.54
N PHE A 188 16.44 37.91 33.82
CA PHE A 188 16.56 36.59 34.44
C PHE A 188 17.89 36.43 35.16
N LEU A 189 19.01 36.85 34.55
CA LEU A 189 20.34 36.82 35.16
C LEU A 189 20.40 37.65 36.46
N ASP A 190 19.74 38.81 36.51
CA ASP A 190 19.64 39.64 37.72
C ASP A 190 19.02 38.88 38.92
N LYS A 191 18.20 37.86 38.66
CA LYS A 191 17.53 37.06 39.70
C LYS A 191 18.33 35.83 40.13
N VAL A 192 19.09 35.24 39.22
CA VAL A 192 19.82 33.98 39.50
C VAL A 192 21.27 34.20 39.88
N GLY A 193 21.84 35.33 39.48
CA GLY A 193 23.25 35.68 39.67
C GLY A 193 23.90 36.01 38.33
N GLU A 194 24.85 36.95 38.36
CA GLU A 194 25.58 37.37 37.16
C GLU A 194 26.34 36.21 36.52
N PHE A 195 26.37 36.22 35.19
CA PHE A 195 27.12 35.25 34.41
C PHE A 195 28.53 35.80 34.14
N PRO A 196 29.60 35.12 34.60
CA PRO A 196 30.98 35.61 34.53
C PRO A 196 31.44 36.12 33.16
N THR A 197 31.03 35.47 32.07
CA THR A 197 31.44 35.84 30.71
C THR A 197 30.72 37.07 30.16
N LEU A 198 29.69 37.57 30.86
CA LEU A 198 28.92 38.76 30.47
C LEU A 198 29.24 39.97 31.35
N ALA A 199 29.93 39.77 32.47
CA ALA A 199 30.35 40.85 33.36
C ALA A 199 31.67 41.47 32.89
N GLU A 200 31.71 42.80 32.73
CA GLU A 200 32.91 43.52 32.27
C GLU A 200 34.06 43.41 33.30
N ASP A 201 33.72 43.35 34.59
CA ASP A 201 34.67 43.47 35.71
C ASP A 201 34.66 42.23 36.63
N TRP A 202 34.48 41.04 36.07
CA TRP A 202 34.31 39.83 36.89
C TRP A 202 35.58 39.46 37.67
N ASN A 203 35.62 39.85 38.95
CA ASN A 203 36.73 39.59 39.85
C ASN A 203 36.45 38.35 40.73
N VAL A 204 37.14 37.23 40.49
CA VAL A 204 36.97 35.95 41.20
C VAL A 204 37.11 36.08 42.73
N THR A 205 37.82 37.10 43.22
CA THR A 205 38.07 37.31 44.65
C THR A 205 37.11 38.29 45.33
N GLU A 206 36.29 39.04 44.58
CA GLU A 206 35.35 40.05 45.13
C GLU A 206 33.93 39.95 44.56
N ALA A 207 33.71 39.20 43.48
CA ALA A 207 32.39 39.03 42.88
C ALA A 207 31.54 38.11 43.76
N GLY A 208 30.36 38.60 44.16
CA GLY A 208 29.36 37.91 44.98
C GLY A 208 28.71 36.67 44.34
N PHE A 209 29.44 35.94 43.50
CA PHE A 209 28.99 34.69 42.92
C PHE A 209 29.08 33.56 43.96
N SER A 210 27.93 32.98 44.31
CA SER A 210 27.82 31.79 45.14
C SER A 210 27.12 30.71 44.34
N LEU A 211 27.84 29.63 43.99
CA LEU A 211 27.29 28.51 43.25
C LEU A 211 26.07 27.91 43.95
N GLU A 212 26.12 27.77 45.28
CA GLU A 212 25.00 27.29 46.08
C GLU A 212 23.78 28.21 45.93
N GLN A 213 23.98 29.52 46.09
CA GLN A 213 22.89 30.49 45.99
C GLN A 213 22.31 30.54 44.56
N THR A 214 23.15 30.47 43.54
CA THR A 214 22.73 30.42 42.15
C THR A 214 21.93 29.16 41.84
N ILE A 215 22.38 27.98 42.28
CA ILE A 215 21.62 26.72 42.13
C ILE A 215 20.28 26.82 42.87
N VAL A 216 20.25 27.37 44.09
CA VAL A 216 19.02 27.58 44.86
C VAL A 216 18.07 28.54 44.14
N ASN A 217 18.58 29.64 43.58
CA ASN A 217 17.79 30.62 42.85
C ASN A 217 17.23 30.02 41.55
N LEU A 218 18.03 29.23 40.83
CA LEU A 218 17.58 28.50 39.63
C LEU A 218 16.48 27.50 39.98
N ALA A 219 16.65 26.72 41.05
CA ALA A 219 15.65 25.76 41.51
C ALA A 219 14.34 26.41 41.95
N LYS A 220 14.36 27.66 42.45
CA LYS A 220 13.13 28.40 42.80
C LYS A 220 12.34 28.92 41.60
N LEU A 221 12.96 28.99 40.42
CA LEU A 221 12.35 29.48 39.20
C LEU A 221 11.78 28.35 38.32
N GLY A 222 12.06 27.09 38.67
CA GLY A 222 11.57 25.87 37.99
C GLY A 222 10.53 25.12 38.80
#